data_AF-A0A849L201-F1
#
_entry.id   AF-A0A849L201-F1
#
_cell.length_a   1.000
_cell.length_b   1.000
_cell.length_c   1.000
_cell.angle_alpha   90.00
_cell.angle_beta   90.00
_cell.angle_gamma   90.00
#
_symmetry.space_group_name_H-M   'P 1'
#
loop_
_entity.id
_entity.type
_entity.pdbx_description
1 polymer ?
#
loop_
_entity_poly.entity_id
_entity_poly.type
_entity_poly.pdbx_seq_one_letter_code
_entity_poly.pdbx_strand_id
1 'polypeptide(L)' 'MSWADLLTGLGIAAVLEGLVLALAPSRIDEVLEAIRRIPPEARRSLGLGVVALGVTLVWIAQG' A
#
# COMPACT_ATOMS: atom_id res chain seq x y z
N MET A 1 -9.02 -17.12 8.07
CA MET A 1 -8.16 -16.89 6.89
C MET A 1 -7.75 -18.23 6.29
N SER A 2 -8.21 -18.48 5.08
CA SER A 2 -7.79 -19.61 4.24
C SER A 2 -6.61 -19.22 3.34
N TRP A 3 -5.99 -20.21 2.67
CA TRP A 3 -4.98 -19.95 1.64
C TRP A 3 -5.54 -19.14 0.45
N ALA A 4 -6.83 -19.29 0.14
CA ALA A 4 -7.47 -18.53 -0.92
C ALA A 4 -7.50 -17.03 -0.60
N ASP A 5 -7.80 -16.66 0.65
CA ASP A 5 -7.88 -15.25 1.07
C ASP A 5 -6.53 -14.53 0.92
N LEU A 6 -5.43 -15.23 1.23
CA LEU A 6 -4.07 -14.71 1.05
C LEU A 6 -3.73 -14.50 -0.44
N LEU A 7 -4.09 -15.46 -1.30
CA LEU A 7 -3.89 -15.34 -2.74
C LEU A 7 -4.74 -14.20 -3.32
N THR A 8 -5.98 -14.04 -2.87
CA THR A 8 -6.86 -12.94 -3.27
C THR A 8 -6.27 -11.59 -2.85
N GLY A 9 -5.81 -11.46 -1.60
CA GLY A 9 -5.17 -10.23 -1.12
C GLY A 9 -3.93 -9.87 -1.94
N LEU A 10 -3.07 -10.84 -2.22
CA LEU A 10 -1.88 -10.65 -3.04
C LEU A 10 -2.23 -10.30 -4.50
N GLY A 11 -3.23 -10.98 -5.07
CA GLY A 11 -3.70 -10.71 -6.43
C GLY A 11 -4.25 -9.29 -6.57
N ILE A 12 -5.06 -8.84 -5.61
CA ILE A 12 -5.57 -7.47 -5.59
C ILE A 12 -4.42 -6.46 -5.46
N ALA A 13 -3.45 -6.71 -4.58
CA ALA A 13 -2.28 -5.85 -4.43
C ALA A 13 -1.50 -5.72 -5.76
N ALA A 14 -1.24 -6.85 -6.43
CA ALA A 14 -0.55 -6.87 -7.73
C ALA A 14 -1.33 -6.13 -8.83
N VAL A 15 -2.66 -6.26 -8.87
CA VAL A 15 -3.51 -5.50 -9.81
C VAL A 15 -3.40 -4.01 -9.55
N LEU A 16 -3.51 -3.57 -8.29
CA LEU A 16 -3.42 -2.15 -7.94
C LEU A 16 -2.03 -1.57 -8.26
N GLU A 17 -0.96 -2.26 -7.87
CA GLU A 17 0.41 -1.84 -8.19
C GLU A 17 0.67 -1.81 -9.70
N GLY A 18 0.22 -2.83 -10.42
CA GLY A 18 0.31 -2.91 -11.88
C GLY A 18 -0.45 -1.79 -12.58
N LEU A 19 -1.64 -1.42 -12.08
CA LEU A 19 -2.41 -0.29 -12.62
C LEU A 19 -1.70 1.05 -12.40
N VAL A 20 -1.08 1.26 -11.23
CA VAL A 20 -0.28 2.47 -10.97
C VAL A 20 0.86 2.57 -11.97
N LEU A 21 1.58 1.46 -12.21
CA LEU A 21 2.68 1.39 -13.19
C LEU A 21 2.20 1.58 -14.64
N ALA A 22 1.07 0.97 -15.01
CA ALA A 22 0.56 0.99 -16.38
C ALA A 22 -0.13 2.30 -16.76
N LEU A 23 -0.92 2.89 -15.87
CA LEU A 23 -1.78 4.04 -16.17
C LEU A 23 -1.11 5.39 -15.88
N ALA A 24 -0.19 5.44 -14.92
CA ALA A 24 0.43 6.70 -14.51
C ALA A 24 1.95 6.60 -14.27
N PRO A 25 2.73 6.03 -15.21
CA PRO A 25 4.16 5.80 -15.03
C PRO A 25 4.93 7.10 -14.71
N SER A 26 4.60 8.21 -15.37
CA SER A 26 5.24 9.51 -15.13
C SER A 26 4.89 10.16 -13.79
N ARG A 27 3.75 9.79 -13.17
CA ARG A 27 3.35 10.32 -11.86
C ARG A 27 4.08 9.62 -10.72
N ILE A 28 4.61 8.42 -10.96
CA ILE A 28 5.39 7.69 -9.95
C ILE A 28 6.64 8.50 -9.58
N ASP A 29 7.34 9.06 -10.56
CA ASP A 29 8.53 9.87 -10.31
C ASP A 29 8.22 11.12 -9.47
N GLU A 30 7.14 11.83 -9.79
CA GLU A 30 6.67 12.99 -9.01
C GLU A 30 6.34 12.63 -7.56
N VAL A 31 5.63 11.52 -7.35
CA VAL A 31 5.27 11.02 -6.01
C VAL A 31 6.51 10.58 -5.24
N LEU A 32 7.45 9.88 -5.89
CA LEU A 32 8.70 9.46 -5.27
C LEU A 32 9.55 10.66 -4.86
N GLU A 33 9.59 11.71 -5.69
CA GLU A 33 10.29 12.94 -5.34
C GLU A 33 9.64 13.64 -4.13
N ALA A 34 8.30 13.68 -4.09
CA ALA A 34 7.58 14.21 -2.94
C ALA A 34 7.87 13.40 -1.65
N ILE A 35 7.86 12.07 -1.73
CA ILE A 35 8.20 11.18 -0.59
C ILE A 35 9.65 11.41 -0.15
N ARG A 36 10.59 11.59 -1.09
CA ARG A 36 12.00 11.85 -0.79
C ARG A 36 12.24 13.15 -0.03
N ARG A 37 11.31 14.11 -0.08
CA ARG A 37 11.39 15.37 0.69
C ARG A 37 10.95 15.20 2.15
N ILE A 38 10.24 14.13 2.49
CA ILE A 38 9.80 13.83 3.86
C ILE A 38 11.00 13.32 4.68
N PRO A 39 11.21 13.71 5.95
CA PRO A 39 12.26 13.13 6.80
C PRO A 39 12.10 11.61 7.01
N PRO A 40 13.19 10.82 7.15
CA PRO A 40 13.12 9.37 7.31
C PRO A 40 12.21 8.91 8.47
N GLU A 41 12.24 9.61 9.60
CA GLU A 41 11.43 9.32 10.79
C GLU A 41 9.93 9.49 10.49
N ALA A 42 9.57 10.56 9.80
CA ALA A 42 8.20 10.86 9.41
C ALA A 42 7.68 9.87 8.34
N ARG A 43 8.54 9.44 7.40
CA ARG A 43 8.19 8.37 6.45
C ARG A 43 7.90 7.06 7.18
N ARG A 44 8.71 6.71 8.18
CA ARG A 44 8.51 5.51 8.99
C ARG A 44 7.20 5.58 9.77
N SER A 45 6.90 6.70 10.43
CA SER A 45 5.62 6.84 11.15
C SER A 45 4.41 6.77 10.22
N LEU A 46 4.51 7.36 9.03
CA LEU A 46 3.46 7.29 8.03
C LEU A 46 3.24 5.84 7.55
N GLY A 47 4.31 5.12 7.24
CA GLY A 47 4.24 3.71 6.85
C GLY A 47 3.63 2.84 7.95
N LEU A 48 4.05 3.02 9.21
CA LEU A 48 3.46 2.29 10.35
C LEU A 48 1.97 2.62 10.54
N GLY A 49 1.56 3.87 10.33
CA GLY A 49 0.16 4.28 10.38
C GLY A 49 -0.69 3.60 9.31
N VAL A 50 -0.19 3.52 8.07
CA VAL A 50 -0.88 2.81 6.97
C VAL A 50 -1.00 1.32 7.26
N VAL A 51 0.05 0.69 7.78
CA VAL A 51 0.01 -0.73 8.19
C VAL A 51 -1.02 -0.95 9.29
N ALA A 52 -1.01 -0.14 10.34
CA ALA A 52 -1.97 -0.25 11.45
C ALA A 52 -3.42 -0.07 10.98
N LEU A 53 -3.67 0.89 10.09
CA LEU A 53 -4.98 1.08 9.47
C LEU A 53 -5.39 -0.15 8.64
N GLY A 54 -4.50 -0.67 7.80
CA GLY A 54 -4.77 -1.86 6.98
C GLY A 54 -5.12 -3.09 7.82
N VAL A 55 -4.35 -3.35 8.89
CA VAL A 55 -4.65 -4.42 9.85
C VAL A 55 -6.00 -4.20 10.51
N THR A 56 -6.32 -2.97 10.91
CA THR A 56 -7.60 -2.63 11.55
C THR A 56 -8.78 -2.87 10.61
N LEU A 57 -8.66 -2.48 9.33
CA LEU A 57 -9.70 -2.71 8.32
C LEU A 57 -9.92 -4.20 8.05
N VAL A 58 -8.84 -4.98 7.93
CA VAL A 58 -8.93 -6.44 7.78
C VAL A 58 -9.58 -7.07 9.01
N TRP A 59 -9.21 -6.62 10.21
CA TRP A 59 -9.80 -7.10 11.46
C TRP A 59 -11.30 -6.80 11.53
N ILE A 60 -11.74 -5.59 11.18
CA ILE A 60 -13.16 -5.23 11.14
C ILE A 60 -13.92 -6.05 10.08
N ALA A 61 -13.32 -6.29 8.91
CA ALA A 61 -13.97 -7.03 7.83
C ALA A 61 -14.10 -8.54 8.10
N GLN A 62 -13.26 -9.09 8.98
CA GLN A 62 -13.21 -10.52 9.30
C GLN A 62 -13.73 -10.85 10.71
N GLY A 63 -13.92 -9.82 11.55
CA GLY A 63 -14.38 -9.91 12.94
C GLY A 63 -15.88 -10.01 13.07
#